data_AF-A0A382D082-F1
#
_entry.id   AF-A0A382D082-F1
#
_cell.length_a   1.000
_cell.length_b   1.000
_cell.length_c   1.000
_cell.angle_alpha   90.00
_cell.angle_beta   90.00
_cell.angle_gamma   90.00
#
_symmetry.space_group_name_H-M   'P 1'
#
loop_
_entity.id
_entity.type
_entity.pdbx_description
1 polymer ?
#
loop_
_entity_poly.entity_id
_entity_poly.type
_entity_poly.pdbx_seq_one_letter_code
_entity_poly.pdbx_strand_id
1 'polypeptide(L)' 'MKHKIFLLAMFIINTINAEVTFTADEFKSRRMKLAKELEINAIAIFQGAPSETGYVKFRQYNEFYYLTGIETPHSYM' A
#
# COMPACT_ATOMS: atom_id res chain seq x y z
N MET A 1 3.58 -15.18 -37.00
CA MET A 1 2.49 -14.20 -36.76
C MET A 1 1.67 -14.53 -35.51
N LYS A 2 1.23 -15.78 -35.31
CA LYS A 2 0.44 -16.22 -34.14
C LYS A 2 1.09 -15.89 -32.78
N HIS A 3 2.40 -16.10 -32.62
CA HIS A 3 3.10 -15.77 -31.37
C HIS A 3 3.17 -14.26 -31.07
N LYS A 4 3.26 -13.40 -32.10
CA LYS A 4 3.25 -11.94 -31.92
C LYS A 4 1.88 -11.44 -31.46
N ILE A 5 0.81 -12.02 -32.02
CA ILE A 5 -0.57 -11.74 -31.62
C ILE A 5 -0.83 -12.20 -30.18
N PHE A 6 -0.30 -13.37 -29.80
CA PHE A 6 -0.41 -13.90 -28.44
C PHE A 6 0.29 -13.02 -27.39
N LEU A 7 1.53 -12.58 -27.67
CA LEU A 7 2.27 -11.68 -26.78
C LEU A 7 1.58 -10.32 -26.64
N LEU A 8 1.02 -9.79 -27.74
CA LEU A 8 0.27 -8.54 -27.71
C LEU A 8 -1.01 -8.66 -26.87
N ALA A 9 -1.72 -9.78 -26.98
CA ALA A 9 -2.90 -10.06 -26.16
C ALA A 9 -2.55 -10.16 -24.66
N MET A 10 -1.47 -10.86 -24.30
CA MET A 10 -0.99 -10.90 -22.90
C MET A 10 -0.66 -9.51 -22.37
N PHE A 11 -0.01 -8.66 -23.17
CA PHE A 11 0.34 -7.31 -22.75
C PHE A 11 -0.92 -6.47 -22.48
N ILE A 12 -1.91 -6.52 -23.37
CA ILE A 12 -3.18 -5.81 -23.20
C ILE A 12 -3.93 -6.27 -21.94
N ILE A 13 -4.00 -7.59 -21.70
CA ILE A 13 -4.63 -8.16 -20.50
C ILE A 13 -3.94 -7.68 -19.22
N ASN A 14 -2.60 -7.66 -19.18
CA ASN A 14 -1.88 -7.15 -18.03
C ASN A 14 -2.13 -5.65 -17.79
N THR A 15 -2.29 -4.87 -18.86
CA THR A 15 -2.57 -3.42 -18.76
C THR A 15 -3.98 -3.15 -18.25
N ILE A 16 -4.97 -3.96 -18.65
CA ILE A 16 -6.35 -3.87 -18.15
C ILE A 16 -6.42 -4.22 -16.66
N ASN A 17 -5.60 -5.16 -16.20
CA ASN A 17 -5.53 -5.54 -14.78
C ASN A 17 -4.57 -4.66 -13.96
N ALA A 18 -3.97 -3.62 -14.55
CA ALA A 18 -2.95 -2.79 -13.90
C ALA A 18 -3.53 -1.74 -12.93
N GLU A 19 -4.71 -1.96 -12.39
CA GLU A 19 -5.21 -1.12 -11.29
C GLU A 19 -4.46 -1.52 -10.02
N VAL A 20 -3.65 -0.60 -9.48
CA VAL A 20 -2.92 -0.81 -8.22
C VAL A 20 -3.89 -0.63 -7.06
N THR A 21 -4.83 -1.56 -6.92
CA THR A 21 -5.71 -1.67 -5.75
C THR A 21 -5.07 -2.61 -4.75
N PHE A 22 -4.48 -2.06 -3.69
CA PHE A 22 -4.03 -2.86 -2.56
C PHE A 22 -5.24 -3.44 -1.82
N THR A 23 -5.23 -4.74 -1.58
CA THR A 23 -6.31 -5.40 -0.84
C THR A 23 -6.07 -5.33 0.66
N ALA A 24 -7.13 -5.51 1.45
CA ALA A 24 -7.02 -5.62 2.90
C ALA A 24 -6.06 -6.76 3.33
N ASP A 25 -6.08 -7.88 2.59
CA ASP A 25 -5.20 -9.02 2.84
C ASP A 25 -3.73 -8.70 2.55
N GLU A 26 -3.45 -7.87 1.55
CA GLU A 26 -2.09 -7.41 1.29
C GLU A 26 -1.56 -6.55 2.44
N PHE A 27 -2.35 -5.59 2.92
CA PHE A 27 -1.97 -4.78 4.09
C PHE A 27 -1.77 -5.64 5.34
N LYS A 28 -2.65 -6.63 5.56
CA LYS A 28 -2.48 -7.61 6.64
C LYS A 28 -1.16 -8.37 6.49
N SER A 29 -0.84 -8.85 5.29
CA SER A 29 0.41 -9.58 5.00
C SER A 29 1.64 -8.72 5.27
N ARG A 30 1.62 -7.44 4.88
CA ARG A 30 2.71 -6.48 5.16
C ARG A 30 2.92 -6.29 6.66
N ARG A 31 1.85 -6.09 7.44
CA ARG A 31 1.93 -6.00 8.91
C ARG A 31 2.41 -7.30 9.56
N MET A 32 2.00 -8.46 9.04
CA MET A 32 2.48 -9.76 9.52
C MET A 32 3.97 -9.96 9.25
N LYS A 33 4.50 -9.46 8.13
CA LYS A 33 5.94 -9.47 7.86
C LYS A 33 6.70 -8.62 8.87
N LEU A 34 6.23 -7.39 9.10
CA LEU A 34 6.81 -6.51 10.13
C LEU A 34 6.79 -7.17 11.51
N ALA A 35 5.64 -7.73 11.93
CA ALA A 35 5.48 -8.35 13.23
C ALA A 35 6.42 -9.54 13.48
N LYS A 36 6.84 -10.24 12.42
CA LYS A 36 7.82 -11.35 12.52
C LYS A 36 9.23 -10.89 12.84
N GLU A 37 9.56 -9.63 12.54
CA GLU A 37 10.88 -9.03 12.83
C GLU A 37 10.93 -8.41 14.23
N LEU A 38 9.79 -8.33 14.93
CA LEU A 38 9.72 -7.78 16.28
C LEU A 38 10.04 -8.85 17.34
N GLU A 39 10.57 -8.41 18.48
CA GLU A 39 10.77 -9.28 19.64
C GLU A 39 9.43 -9.77 20.22
N ILE A 40 9.49 -10.87 20.97
CA ILE A 40 8.32 -11.39 21.69
C ILE A 40 7.82 -10.33 22.66
N ASN A 41 6.51 -10.05 22.62
CA ASN A 41 5.82 -9.00 23.40
C ASN A 41 6.18 -7.55 23.03
N ALA A 42 6.88 -7.31 21.92
CA ALA A 42 7.09 -5.95 21.43
C ALA A 42 5.81 -5.34 20.84
N ILE A 43 5.70 -4.02 20.91
CA ILE A 43 4.63 -3.22 20.30
C ILE A 43 5.28 -2.21 19.38
N ALA A 44 4.91 -2.22 18.10
CA ALA A 44 5.27 -1.16 17.16
C ALA A 44 4.13 -0.15 17.06
N ILE A 45 4.46 1.14 17.15
CA ILE A 45 3.49 2.24 17.05
C ILE A 45 3.90 3.10 15.86
N PHE A 46 2.96 3.36 14.96
CA PHE A 46 3.14 4.23 13.80
C PHE A 46 2.20 5.43 13.90
N GLN A 47 2.79 6.62 13.90
CA GLN A 47 2.05 7.87 13.80
C GLN A 47 1.84 8.21 12.33
N GLY A 48 0.60 8.50 11.95
CA GLY A 48 0.27 9.06 10.65
C GLY A 48 0.55 10.57 10.58
N ALA A 49 0.62 11.09 9.36
CA ALA A 49 0.85 12.49 9.08
C ALA A 49 -0.22 13.39 9.72
N PRO A 50 0.16 14.56 10.26
CA PRO A 50 -0.79 15.55 10.74
C PRO A 50 -1.55 16.19 9.56
N SER A 51 -2.61 16.93 9.85
CA SER A 51 -3.21 17.81 8.86
C SER A 51 -2.18 18.85 8.38
N GLU A 52 -2.15 19.07 7.07
CA GLU A 52 -1.30 20.08 6.45
C GLU A 52 -1.77 21.49 6.81
N THR A 53 -0.83 22.43 6.91
CA THR A 53 -1.16 23.85 7.09
C THR A 53 -1.46 24.49 5.72
N GLY A 54 -2.66 25.05 5.56
CA GLY A 54 -3.06 25.77 4.34
C GLY A 54 -3.76 24.88 3.30
N TYR A 55 -3.87 25.39 2.06
CA TYR A 55 -4.61 24.74 0.97
C TYR A 55 -3.70 23.82 0.13
N VAL A 56 -3.10 22.82 0.76
CA VAL A 56 -2.32 21.79 0.08
C VAL A 56 -3.03 20.44 0.14
N LYS A 57 -2.81 19.61 -0.87
CA LYS A 57 -3.35 18.24 -0.88
C LYS A 57 -2.65 17.43 0.20
N PHE A 58 -3.42 16.81 1.08
CA PHE A 58 -2.89 15.93 2.12
C PHE A 58 -2.07 14.78 1.52
N ARG A 59 -0.98 14.43 2.20
CA ARG A 59 -0.18 13.24 1.89
C ARG A 59 0.20 12.51 3.18
N GLN A 60 -0.08 11.22 3.21
CA GLN A 60 0.31 10.33 4.30
C GLN A 60 1.81 10.01 4.26
N TYR A 61 2.40 9.68 5.40
CA TYR A 61 3.73 9.07 5.45
C TYR A 61 3.74 7.74 4.70
N ASN A 62 4.76 7.51 3.89
CA ASN A 62 4.81 6.36 2.99
C ASN A 62 4.76 5.04 3.76
N GLU A 63 5.42 4.98 4.92
CA GLU A 63 5.48 3.83 5.80
C GLU A 63 4.10 3.52 6.40
N PHE A 64 3.39 4.55 6.87
CA PHE A 64 2.03 4.41 7.41
C PHE A 64 1.06 3.95 6.32
N TYR A 65 1.10 4.60 5.16
CA TYR A 65 0.27 4.23 4.01
C TYR A 65 0.59 2.82 3.50
N TYR A 66 1.86 2.43 3.46
CA TYR A 66 2.29 1.10 3.04
C TYR A 66 1.69 0.00 3.92
N LEU A 67 1.57 0.23 5.23
CA LEU A 67 1.06 -0.75 6.19
C LEU A 67 -0.46 -0.74 6.32
N THR A 68 -1.13 0.37 5.98
CA THR A 68 -2.55 0.60 6.30
C THR A 68 -3.44 0.95 5.12
N GLY A 69 -2.92 1.64 4.10
CA GLY A 69 -3.71 2.28 3.06
C GLY A 69 -4.53 3.48 3.54
N ILE A 70 -4.37 3.93 4.78
CA ILE A 70 -5.18 5.01 5.36
C ILE A 70 -4.63 6.38 4.94
N GLU A 71 -5.50 7.19 4.33
CA GLU A 71 -5.20 8.56 3.89
C GLU A 71 -5.88 9.64 4.76
N THR A 72 -6.26 9.30 5.99
CA THR A 72 -6.82 10.27 6.95
C THR A 72 -5.71 10.82 7.85
N PRO A 73 -5.62 12.16 8.04
CA PRO A 73 -4.67 12.76 8.97
C PRO A 73 -4.88 12.30 10.42
N HIS A 74 -3.88 12.49 11.28
CA HIS A 74 -3.98 12.21 12.73
C HIS A 74 -4.38 10.77 13.09
N SER A 75 -4.03 9.81 12.22
CA SER A 75 -4.25 8.39 12.45
C SER A 75 -3.07 7.77 13.20
N TYR A 76 -3.33 6.69 13.95
CA TYR A 76 -2.32 5.90 14.64
C TYR A 76 -2.59 4.41 14.40
N MET A 77 -1.53 3.61 14.28
CA MET A 77 -1.57 2.16 14.16
C MET A 77 -0.62 1.52 15.15
#